data_AF-A0A919GK26-F1
#
_entry.id   AF-A0A919GK26-F1
#
_cell.length_a   1.000
_cell.length_b   1.000
_cell.length_c   1.000
_cell.angle_alpha   90.00
_cell.angle_beta   90.00
_cell.angle_gamma   90.00
#
_symmetry.space_group_name_H-M   'P 1'
#
loop_
_entity.id
_entity.type
_entity.pdbx_description
1 polymer ?
#
loop_
_entity_poly.entity_id
_entity_poly.type
_entity_poly.pdbx_seq_one_letter_code
_entity_poly.pdbx_strand_id
1 'polypeptide(L)'
;MRGGGRLAGHVAIVTGGSRGIGSATTRLLVDEGARVLIADVRDQQGERLARDLGARRAAFFHLDVRSSSRWDAAVRACQDLFGPPGILVHNAGAMVAASIEEATEEQYRLAFDVNMLGPFLGTRAVVPAMRRAGGGAIVVVSSAGGLEGTPGMSLYAASKAANANFTRSAALELASDGIRVNAVAPGLVDTDMSRAVVPPPAGEAAAPAGVPRVGRAEDVAHAVLYLVDEGARFVSGTVLTVDGGYLAGHSAPAAPVHAAGPSRPPAPHGPSAHTSPGKGATMKIHLGNLTLTSSAFQHGRRIPDRYAAGDDPVAPPLAWTGAPQGTASFALVVHDPDAPLTHGFTHRVLYNIPADATELTDATPATAGVNTAGGDGYVPPAPPPGHGDHFYYFELYALDADLALPAGLGRAELLARIDDHIVEQARVVGTYSN
;
A
#
# COMPACT_ATOMS: atom_id res chain seq x y z
N MET A 1 15.96 13.88 -38.59
CA MET A 1 16.03 13.88 -37.11
C MET A 1 14.74 13.24 -36.60
N ARG A 2 14.67 12.23 -35.73
CA ARG A 2 15.58 11.21 -35.19
C ARG A 2 14.79 9.90 -35.28
N GLY A 3 15.32 8.86 -35.93
CA GLY A 3 14.62 7.58 -36.14
C GLY A 3 14.59 6.65 -34.92
N GLY A 4 14.99 7.13 -33.74
CA GLY A 4 14.86 6.44 -32.47
C GLY A 4 14.21 7.41 -31.49
N GLY A 5 13.29 6.91 -30.65
CA GLY A 5 12.58 7.70 -29.65
C GLY A 5 13.51 8.47 -28.71
N ARG A 6 12.94 9.34 -27.87
CA ARG A 6 13.67 10.29 -27.01
C ARG A 6 14.73 9.62 -26.13
N LEU A 7 14.51 8.37 -25.77
CA LEU A 7 15.35 7.58 -24.87
C LEU A 7 16.08 6.43 -25.59
N ALA A 8 16.21 6.49 -26.91
CA ALA A 8 16.96 5.48 -27.67
C ALA A 8 18.35 5.25 -27.07
N GLY A 9 18.63 3.99 -26.71
CA GLY A 9 19.91 3.58 -26.11
C GLY A 9 20.01 3.75 -24.59
N HIS A 10 19.00 4.34 -23.94
CA HIS A 10 18.97 4.46 -22.49
C HIS A 10 18.50 3.16 -21.83
N VAL A 11 18.98 2.93 -20.61
CA VAL A 11 18.59 1.79 -19.77
C VAL A 11 17.97 2.32 -18.49
N ALA A 12 16.79 1.80 -18.15
CA ALA A 12 16.02 2.22 -16.98
C ALA A 12 15.70 1.08 -16.03
N ILE A 13 15.64 1.36 -14.73
CA ILE A 13 15.02 0.51 -13.72
C ILE A 13 13.77 1.24 -13.22
N VAL A 14 12.62 0.56 -13.21
CA VAL A 14 11.35 1.12 -12.70
C VAL A 14 10.84 0.21 -11.58
N THR A 15 10.79 0.73 -10.35
CA THR A 15 10.25 -0.02 -9.20
C THR A 15 8.73 0.09 -9.13
N GLY A 16 8.04 -0.94 -8.65
CA GLY A 16 6.58 -1.00 -8.73
C GLY A 16 6.09 -0.96 -10.19
N GLY A 17 6.94 -1.39 -11.12
CA GLY A 17 6.75 -1.20 -12.56
C GLY A 17 5.67 -2.10 -13.18
N SER A 18 5.08 -3.01 -12.42
CA SER A 18 4.13 -4.00 -12.95
C SER A 18 2.69 -3.49 -13.11
N ARG A 19 2.31 -2.39 -12.43
CA ARG A 19 0.93 -1.86 -12.44
C ARG A 19 0.86 -0.34 -12.29
N GLY A 20 -0.33 0.24 -12.49
CA GLY A 20 -0.62 1.66 -12.27
C GLY A 20 0.37 2.59 -12.97
N ILE A 21 0.78 3.66 -12.25
CA ILE A 21 1.78 4.65 -12.69
C ILE A 21 3.08 3.98 -13.15
N GLY A 22 3.55 2.95 -12.43
CA GLY A 22 4.76 2.21 -12.78
C GLY A 22 4.67 1.54 -14.15
N SER A 23 3.57 0.83 -14.40
CA SER A 23 3.36 0.17 -15.70
C SER A 23 3.21 1.17 -16.86
N ALA A 24 2.50 2.28 -16.64
CA ALA A 24 2.36 3.34 -17.64
C ALA A 24 3.73 3.97 -17.95
N THR A 25 4.54 4.22 -16.90
CA THR A 25 5.91 4.70 -17.03
C THR A 25 6.76 3.70 -17.81
N THR A 26 6.77 2.42 -17.44
CA THR A 26 7.51 1.38 -18.14
C THR A 26 7.16 1.32 -19.62
N ARG A 27 5.86 1.29 -19.96
CA ARG A 27 5.39 1.27 -21.36
C ARG A 27 5.89 2.49 -22.13
N LEU A 28 5.70 3.69 -21.56
CA LEU A 28 6.12 4.94 -22.20
C LEU A 28 7.64 5.02 -22.41
N LEU A 29 8.45 4.63 -21.42
CA LEU A 29 9.91 4.65 -21.56
C LEU A 29 10.37 3.66 -22.65
N VAL A 30 9.75 2.47 -22.70
CA VAL A 30 10.01 1.47 -23.76
C VAL A 30 9.63 2.01 -25.13
N ASP A 31 8.48 2.66 -25.27
CA ASP A 31 8.00 3.26 -26.53
C ASP A 31 8.90 4.41 -27.00
N GLU A 32 9.51 5.13 -26.07
CA GLU A 32 10.55 6.13 -26.35
C GLU A 32 11.95 5.53 -26.59
N GLY A 33 12.07 4.20 -26.63
CA GLY A 33 13.28 3.50 -27.05
C GLY A 33 14.24 3.10 -25.93
N ALA A 34 13.85 3.26 -24.66
CA ALA A 34 14.62 2.75 -23.54
C ALA A 34 14.50 1.22 -23.44
N ARG A 35 15.51 0.59 -22.83
CA ARG A 35 15.41 -0.78 -22.29
C ARG A 35 15.08 -0.70 -20.81
N VAL A 36 14.09 -1.44 -20.34
CA VAL A 36 13.56 -1.28 -18.98
C VAL A 36 13.64 -2.59 -18.19
N LEU A 37 14.32 -2.56 -17.06
CA LEU A 37 14.16 -3.57 -16.02
C LEU A 37 12.95 -3.21 -15.15
N ILE A 38 11.90 -4.02 -15.25
CA ILE A 38 10.67 -3.91 -14.47
C ILE A 38 10.94 -4.59 -13.12
N ALA A 39 11.03 -3.81 -12.05
CA ALA A 39 11.30 -4.31 -10.72
C ALA A 39 10.04 -4.23 -9.85
N ASP A 40 9.57 -5.36 -9.36
CA ASP A 40 8.33 -5.44 -8.55
C ASP A 40 8.34 -6.70 -7.68
N VAL A 41 7.45 -6.77 -6.70
CA VAL A 41 7.17 -8.01 -5.93
C VAL A 41 6.08 -8.86 -6.59
N ARG A 42 5.41 -8.32 -7.61
CA ARG A 42 4.31 -8.96 -8.35
C ARG A 42 4.80 -9.71 -9.59
N ASP A 43 5.32 -10.91 -9.36
CA ASP A 43 6.00 -11.71 -10.40
C ASP A 43 5.15 -11.89 -11.66
N GLN A 44 3.94 -12.41 -11.50
CA GLN A 44 3.10 -12.74 -12.66
C GLN A 44 2.75 -11.51 -13.51
N GLN A 45 2.41 -10.38 -12.87
CA GLN A 45 2.08 -9.13 -13.58
C GLN A 45 3.32 -8.57 -14.28
N GLY A 46 4.46 -8.52 -13.60
CA GLY A 46 5.71 -8.01 -14.14
C GLY A 46 6.23 -8.85 -15.32
N GLU A 47 6.19 -10.17 -15.20
CA GLU A 47 6.57 -11.07 -16.29
C GLU A 47 5.64 -10.96 -17.50
N ARG A 48 4.31 -10.84 -17.29
CA ARG A 48 3.36 -10.60 -18.37
C ARG A 48 3.69 -9.30 -19.10
N LEU A 49 3.90 -8.20 -18.37
CA LEU A 49 4.27 -6.92 -18.96
C LEU A 49 5.59 -6.98 -19.75
N ALA A 50 6.61 -7.64 -19.20
CA ALA A 50 7.89 -7.82 -19.90
C ALA A 50 7.74 -8.61 -21.21
N ARG A 51 6.91 -9.66 -21.22
CA ARG A 51 6.60 -10.42 -22.44
C ARG A 51 5.88 -9.57 -23.48
N ASP A 52 4.86 -8.81 -23.07
CA ASP A 52 4.08 -7.95 -23.97
C ASP A 52 4.95 -6.86 -24.63
N LEU A 53 5.95 -6.35 -23.91
CA LEU A 53 6.88 -5.32 -24.40
C LEU A 53 8.05 -5.90 -25.22
N GLY A 54 8.28 -7.21 -25.12
CA GLY A 54 9.31 -7.96 -25.81
C GLY A 54 10.64 -8.03 -25.04
N ALA A 55 11.20 -9.23 -24.96
CA ALA A 55 12.37 -9.57 -24.13
C ALA A 55 13.67 -8.77 -24.41
N ARG A 56 13.77 -8.10 -25.57
CA ARG A 56 14.92 -7.22 -25.89
C ARG A 56 14.76 -5.79 -25.36
N ARG A 57 13.54 -5.40 -25.02
CA ARG A 57 13.16 -4.04 -24.60
C ARG A 57 12.79 -4.00 -23.12
N ALA A 58 12.25 -5.08 -22.58
CA ALA A 58 11.93 -5.16 -21.16
C ALA A 58 12.24 -6.54 -20.58
N ALA A 59 12.62 -6.56 -19.30
CA ALA A 59 12.78 -7.77 -18.51
C ALA A 59 12.22 -7.54 -17.11
N PHE A 60 11.73 -8.61 -16.47
CA PHE A 60 11.23 -8.55 -15.10
C PHE A 60 12.29 -9.03 -14.10
N PHE A 61 12.32 -8.41 -12.92
CA PHE A 61 13.11 -8.86 -11.78
C PHE A 61 12.33 -8.71 -10.49
N HIS A 62 12.19 -9.80 -9.72
CA HIS A 62 11.55 -9.75 -8.41
C HIS A 62 12.36 -8.88 -7.44
N LEU A 63 11.82 -7.75 -7.00
CA LEU A 63 12.48 -6.83 -6.09
C LEU A 63 11.52 -6.33 -5.01
N ASP A 64 11.75 -6.78 -3.78
CA ASP A 64 11.35 -6.02 -2.61
C ASP A 64 12.35 -4.88 -2.38
N VAL A 65 11.88 -3.64 -2.56
CA VAL A 65 12.70 -2.43 -2.47
C VAL A 65 13.33 -2.22 -1.09
N ARG A 66 12.84 -2.90 -0.05
CA ARG A 66 13.38 -2.85 1.31
C ARG A 66 14.68 -3.66 1.46
N SER A 67 15.01 -4.51 0.49
CA SER A 67 16.16 -5.40 0.55
C SER A 67 17.37 -4.84 -0.20
N SER A 68 18.43 -4.51 0.54
CA SER A 68 19.70 -4.04 -0.03
C SER A 68 20.36 -5.06 -0.97
N SER A 69 20.37 -6.35 -0.58
CA SER A 69 20.98 -7.41 -1.38
C SER A 69 20.21 -7.67 -2.68
N ARG A 70 18.89 -7.52 -2.67
CA ARG A 70 18.07 -7.61 -3.89
C ARG A 70 18.28 -6.41 -4.80
N TRP A 71 18.50 -5.21 -4.27
CA TRP A 71 18.90 -4.04 -5.08
C TRP A 71 20.21 -4.29 -5.81
N ASP A 72 21.24 -4.78 -5.11
CA ASP A 72 22.53 -5.11 -5.75
C ASP A 72 22.37 -6.16 -6.85
N ALA A 73 21.50 -7.14 -6.64
CA ALA A 73 21.18 -8.16 -7.64
C ALA A 73 20.40 -7.60 -8.84
N ALA A 74 19.44 -6.69 -8.61
CA ALA A 74 18.67 -6.05 -9.67
C ALA A 74 19.56 -5.16 -10.56
N VAL A 75 20.48 -4.40 -9.97
CA VAL A 75 21.45 -3.58 -10.72
C VAL A 75 22.37 -4.46 -11.57
N ARG A 76 22.90 -5.56 -11.01
CA ARG A 76 23.69 -6.53 -11.79
C ARG A 76 22.89 -7.12 -12.96
N ALA A 77 21.68 -7.60 -12.70
CA ALA A 77 20.81 -8.15 -13.75
C ALA A 77 20.51 -7.12 -14.85
N CYS A 78 20.27 -5.85 -14.48
CA CYS A 78 20.09 -4.76 -15.44
C CYS A 78 21.33 -4.57 -16.32
N GLN A 79 22.51 -4.57 -15.70
CA GLN A 79 23.79 -4.43 -16.40
C GLN A 79 24.05 -5.56 -17.37
N ASP A 80 23.79 -6.81 -16.95
CA ASP A 80 24.03 -8.00 -17.76
C ASP A 80 23.06 -8.06 -18.96
N LEU A 81 21.81 -7.65 -18.77
CA LEU A 81 20.78 -7.71 -19.82
C LEU A 81 20.89 -6.55 -20.82
N PHE A 82 21.08 -5.32 -20.31
CA PHE A 82 20.86 -4.12 -21.09
C PHE A 82 22.05 -3.15 -21.12
N GLY A 83 22.95 -3.25 -20.13
CA GLY A 83 24.02 -2.28 -19.88
C GLY A 83 23.74 -1.42 -18.62
N PRO A 84 24.65 -0.47 -18.30
CA PRO A 84 24.53 0.34 -17.08
C PRO A 84 23.23 1.14 -17.07
N PRO A 85 22.45 1.11 -15.96
CA PRO A 85 21.25 1.92 -15.85
C PRO A 85 21.62 3.40 -15.82
N GLY A 86 21.02 4.18 -16.72
CA GLY A 86 21.10 5.65 -16.76
C GLY A 86 19.85 6.32 -16.19
N ILE A 87 18.77 5.56 -15.99
CA ILE A 87 17.50 6.03 -15.46
C ILE A 87 17.08 5.14 -14.28
N LEU A 88 16.66 5.75 -13.17
CA LEU A 88 16.00 5.05 -12.06
C LEU A 88 14.70 5.77 -11.71
N VAL A 89 13.59 5.05 -11.76
CA VAL A 89 12.28 5.55 -11.32
C VAL A 89 11.86 4.80 -10.07
N HIS A 90 11.89 5.51 -8.94
CA HIS A 90 11.35 5.04 -7.67
C HIS A 90 9.84 5.25 -7.63
N ASN A 91 9.09 4.27 -8.14
CA ASN A 91 7.64 4.29 -8.17
C ASN A 91 6.98 3.34 -7.16
N ALA A 92 7.68 2.29 -6.70
CA ALA A 92 7.17 1.43 -5.64
C ALA A 92 6.75 2.27 -4.42
N GLY A 93 5.57 1.97 -3.87
CA GLY A 93 5.01 2.71 -2.76
C GLY A 93 3.92 1.94 -2.04
N ALA A 94 3.76 2.25 -0.76
CA ALA A 94 2.68 1.78 0.09
C ALA A 94 1.86 2.97 0.58
N MET A 95 0.54 2.89 0.42
CA MET A 95 -0.39 3.84 1.03
C MET A 95 -0.83 3.29 2.39
N VAL A 96 -0.71 4.11 3.42
CA VAL A 96 -1.10 3.76 4.80
C VAL A 96 -2.08 4.82 5.27
N ALA A 97 -3.35 4.42 5.38
CA ALA A 97 -4.42 5.24 5.92
C ALA A 97 -4.73 4.76 7.35
N ALA A 98 -4.45 5.60 8.33
CA ALA A 98 -4.72 5.37 9.75
C ALA A 98 -4.80 6.70 10.48
N SER A 99 -5.69 6.81 11.47
CA SER A 99 -5.63 7.92 12.42
C SER A 99 -4.32 7.85 13.23
N ILE A 100 -3.90 8.97 13.83
CA ILE A 100 -2.67 8.98 14.65
C ILE A 100 -2.77 8.00 15.82
N GLU A 101 -3.96 7.86 16.42
CA GLU A 101 -4.18 6.99 17.58
C GLU A 101 -4.21 5.50 17.22
N GLU A 102 -4.63 5.15 15.99
CA GLU A 102 -4.76 3.76 15.53
C GLU A 102 -3.55 3.30 14.71
N ALA A 103 -2.67 4.21 14.31
CA ALA A 103 -1.47 3.91 13.54
C ALA A 103 -0.54 2.98 14.34
N THR A 104 -0.21 1.84 13.74
CA THR A 104 0.67 0.82 14.32
C THR A 104 2.13 1.04 13.93
N GLU A 105 3.07 0.45 14.68
CA GLU A 105 4.49 0.45 14.30
C GLU A 105 4.73 -0.27 12.98
N GLU A 106 3.99 -1.34 12.71
CA GLU A 106 4.09 -2.10 11.47
C GLU A 106 3.66 -1.25 10.27
N GLN A 107 2.60 -0.46 10.42
CA GLN A 107 2.17 0.51 9.42
C GLN A 107 3.18 1.64 9.23
N TYR A 108 3.81 2.11 10.31
CA TYR A 108 4.92 3.07 10.23
C TYR A 108 6.09 2.49 9.42
N ARG A 109 6.55 1.29 9.78
CA ARG A 109 7.64 0.59 9.09
C ARG A 109 7.27 0.34 7.64
N LEU A 110 6.07 -0.13 7.34
CA LEU A 110 5.61 -0.31 5.96
C LEU A 110 5.67 1.00 5.15
N ALA A 111 5.14 2.10 5.70
CA ALA A 111 5.15 3.40 5.03
C ALA A 111 6.58 3.88 4.76
N PHE A 112 7.45 3.89 5.77
CA PHE A 112 8.81 4.42 5.64
C PHE A 112 9.76 3.47 4.92
N ASP A 113 9.66 2.17 5.14
CA ASP A 113 10.56 1.18 4.53
C ASP A 113 10.32 1.09 3.01
N VAL A 114 9.06 1.09 2.58
CA VAL A 114 8.74 1.07 1.15
C VAL A 114 8.95 2.45 0.54
N ASN A 115 8.41 3.52 1.14
CA ASN A 115 8.37 4.82 0.49
C ASN A 115 9.67 5.61 0.60
N MET A 116 10.55 5.36 1.58
CA MET A 116 11.81 6.10 1.76
C MET A 116 13.07 5.23 1.85
N LEU A 117 13.07 4.17 2.66
CA LEU A 117 14.23 3.26 2.71
C LEU A 117 14.48 2.66 1.31
N GLY A 118 13.43 2.24 0.61
CA GLY A 118 13.51 1.79 -0.79
C GLY A 118 14.21 2.78 -1.72
N PRO A 119 13.74 4.03 -1.85
CA PRO A 119 14.42 5.07 -2.61
C PRO A 119 15.87 5.32 -2.21
N PHE A 120 16.18 5.33 -0.91
CA PHE A 120 17.56 5.45 -0.44
C PHE A 120 18.43 4.28 -0.91
N LEU A 121 17.99 3.04 -0.67
CA LEU A 121 18.73 1.82 -1.04
C LEU A 121 18.97 1.73 -2.54
N GLY A 122 17.94 1.98 -3.36
CA GLY A 122 18.10 1.91 -4.80
C GLY A 122 18.94 3.03 -5.37
N THR A 123 18.83 4.25 -4.85
CA THR A 123 19.71 5.36 -5.22
C THR A 123 21.17 5.00 -4.91
N ARG A 124 21.45 4.50 -3.70
CA ARG A 124 22.78 4.03 -3.31
C ARG A 124 23.31 2.94 -4.24
N ALA A 125 22.45 2.01 -4.67
CA ALA A 125 22.84 0.89 -5.53
C ALA A 125 23.15 1.31 -6.98
N VAL A 126 22.41 2.26 -7.56
CA VAL A 126 22.61 2.66 -8.97
C VAL A 126 23.71 3.71 -9.17
N VAL A 127 23.96 4.57 -8.17
CA VAL A 127 24.89 5.72 -8.31
C VAL A 127 26.27 5.29 -8.79
N PRO A 128 26.92 4.22 -8.28
CA PRO A 128 28.20 3.78 -8.80
C PRO A 128 28.19 3.43 -10.30
N ALA A 129 27.10 2.84 -10.80
CA ALA A 129 26.96 2.50 -12.21
C ALA A 129 26.71 3.75 -13.07
N MET A 130 25.81 4.64 -12.64
CA MET A 130 25.54 5.93 -13.31
C MET A 130 26.79 6.80 -13.39
N ARG A 131 27.54 6.93 -12.30
CA ARG A 131 28.80 7.69 -12.25
C ARG A 131 29.81 7.18 -13.27
N ARG A 132 29.99 5.85 -13.38
CA ARG A 132 30.88 5.26 -14.39
C ARG A 132 30.38 5.45 -15.83
N ALA A 133 29.06 5.55 -16.01
CA ALA A 133 28.43 5.80 -17.31
C ALA A 133 28.40 7.29 -17.70
N GLY A 134 28.88 8.19 -16.83
CA GLY A 134 28.97 9.63 -17.10
C GLY A 134 27.75 10.46 -16.67
N GLY A 135 26.83 9.87 -15.88
CA GLY A 135 25.67 10.57 -15.33
C GLY A 135 24.40 9.74 -15.40
N GLY A 136 23.27 10.40 -15.10
CA GLY A 136 21.96 9.76 -15.14
C GLY A 136 20.82 10.63 -14.62
N ALA A 137 19.64 10.05 -14.56
CA ALA A 137 18.44 10.70 -14.03
C ALA A 137 17.70 9.77 -13.07
N ILE A 138 17.43 10.27 -11.87
CA ILE A 138 16.64 9.59 -10.84
C ILE A 138 15.34 10.38 -10.65
N VAL A 139 14.21 9.69 -10.71
CA VAL A 139 12.89 10.26 -10.44
C VAL A 139 12.22 9.52 -9.30
N VAL A 140 11.80 10.25 -8.28
CA VAL A 140 11.03 9.72 -7.15
C VAL A 140 9.55 10.05 -7.32
N VAL A 141 8.68 9.04 -7.34
CA VAL A 141 7.23 9.26 -7.33
C VAL A 141 6.79 9.52 -5.88
N SER A 142 6.68 10.80 -5.54
CA SER A 142 6.13 11.30 -4.29
C SER A 142 4.59 11.32 -4.34
N SER A 143 3.94 12.36 -3.81
CA SER A 143 2.50 12.60 -3.81
C SER A 143 2.21 14.04 -3.42
N ALA A 144 1.06 14.57 -3.85
CA ALA A 144 0.52 15.83 -3.32
C ALA A 144 0.35 15.77 -1.79
N GLY A 145 0.00 14.60 -1.24
CA GLY A 145 -0.06 14.37 0.21
C GLY A 145 1.31 14.45 0.92
N GLY A 146 2.42 14.58 0.20
CA GLY A 146 3.73 14.92 0.79
C GLY A 146 3.99 16.43 0.87
N LEU A 147 3.09 17.26 0.34
CA LEU A 147 3.19 18.72 0.27
C LEU A 147 2.05 19.42 1.02
N GLU A 148 0.98 18.69 1.33
CA GLU A 148 -0.11 19.12 2.20
C GLU A 148 -0.46 18.03 3.22
N GLY A 149 -1.21 18.41 4.26
CA GLY A 149 -1.72 17.46 5.25
C GLY A 149 -3.13 16.97 4.90
N THR A 150 -3.37 15.68 5.03
CA THR A 150 -4.72 15.08 4.94
C THR A 150 -5.01 14.28 6.22
N PRO A 151 -6.16 14.50 6.89
CA PRO A 151 -6.55 13.68 8.04
C PRO A 151 -6.52 12.18 7.73
N GLY A 152 -6.03 11.37 8.67
CA GLY A 152 -5.92 9.92 8.49
C GLY A 152 -4.77 9.45 7.58
N MET A 153 -3.89 10.34 7.14
CA MET A 153 -2.78 10.02 6.23
C MET A 153 -1.41 10.42 6.79
N SER A 154 -1.27 10.64 8.10
CA SER A 154 -0.05 11.21 8.70
C SER A 154 1.22 10.43 8.35
N LEU A 155 1.20 9.10 8.45
CA LEU A 155 2.34 8.23 8.12
C LEU A 155 2.69 8.28 6.64
N TYR A 156 1.69 8.14 5.77
CA TYR A 156 1.87 8.21 4.33
C TYR A 156 2.40 9.59 3.90
N ALA A 157 1.76 10.66 4.36
CA ALA A 157 2.15 12.04 4.09
C ALA A 157 3.58 12.34 4.54
N ALA A 158 3.95 11.94 5.77
CA ALA A 158 5.30 12.11 6.28
C ALA A 158 6.35 11.37 5.42
N SER A 159 6.05 10.12 5.00
CA SER A 159 6.96 9.36 4.13
C SER A 159 7.12 10.00 2.74
N LYS A 160 6.06 10.59 2.18
CA LYS A 160 6.10 11.30 0.88
C LYS A 160 6.74 12.69 0.98
N ALA A 161 6.61 13.37 2.11
CA ALA A 161 7.36 14.58 2.42
C ALA A 161 8.87 14.29 2.56
N ALA A 162 9.24 13.15 3.15
CA ALA A 162 10.62 12.70 3.20
C ALA A 162 11.21 12.51 1.79
N ASN A 163 10.45 11.97 0.83
CA ASN A 163 10.87 11.88 -0.58
C ASN A 163 11.20 13.24 -1.19
N ALA A 164 10.39 14.26 -0.89
CA ALA A 164 10.61 15.61 -1.40
C ALA A 164 11.94 16.18 -0.91
N ASN A 165 12.28 16.01 0.37
CA ASN A 165 13.55 16.52 0.90
C ASN A 165 14.75 15.64 0.51
N PHE A 166 14.59 14.31 0.51
CA PHE A 166 15.58 13.37 -0.01
C PHE A 166 16.00 13.73 -1.43
N THR A 167 15.02 14.04 -2.29
CA THR A 167 15.27 14.47 -3.68
C THR A 167 16.17 15.69 -3.76
N ARG A 168 15.92 16.71 -2.93
CA ARG A 168 16.72 17.95 -2.91
C ARG A 168 18.15 17.70 -2.46
N SER A 169 18.34 16.95 -1.37
CA SER A 169 19.66 16.62 -0.86
C SER A 169 20.44 15.75 -1.84
N ALA A 170 19.84 14.66 -2.34
CA ALA A 170 20.48 13.76 -3.30
C ALA A 170 20.83 14.47 -4.61
N ALA A 171 20.02 15.43 -5.07
CA ALA A 171 20.34 16.23 -6.25
C ALA A 171 21.63 17.05 -6.08
N LEU A 172 21.87 17.59 -4.88
CA LEU A 172 23.08 18.36 -4.58
C LEU A 172 24.29 17.44 -4.40
N GLU A 173 24.11 16.32 -3.70
CA GLU A 173 25.18 15.34 -3.44
C GLU A 173 25.70 14.70 -4.74
N LEU A 174 24.81 14.44 -5.70
CA LEU A 174 25.13 13.71 -6.93
C LEU A 174 25.37 14.63 -8.14
N ALA A 175 25.33 15.96 -7.95
CA ALA A 175 25.48 16.93 -9.02
C ALA A 175 26.83 16.80 -9.75
N SER A 176 27.93 16.60 -9.02
CA SER A 176 29.27 16.43 -9.59
C SER A 176 29.43 15.15 -10.39
N ASP A 177 28.55 14.17 -10.18
CA ASP A 177 28.53 12.92 -10.93
C ASP A 177 27.71 13.02 -12.23
N GLY A 178 27.15 14.20 -12.53
CA GLY A 178 26.24 14.39 -13.67
C GLY A 178 24.89 13.68 -13.48
N ILE A 179 24.50 13.38 -12.24
CA ILE A 179 23.25 12.70 -11.92
C ILE A 179 22.23 13.73 -11.45
N ARG A 180 21.09 13.78 -12.13
CA ARG A 180 19.96 14.63 -11.76
C ARG A 180 18.99 13.83 -10.90
N VAL A 181 18.49 14.42 -9.82
CA VAL A 181 17.49 13.78 -8.95
C VAL A 181 16.29 14.70 -8.85
N ASN A 182 15.12 14.23 -9.23
CA ASN A 182 13.87 14.98 -9.17
C ASN A 182 12.76 14.12 -8.59
N ALA A 183 11.64 14.74 -8.21
CA ALA A 183 10.44 14.06 -7.81
C ALA A 183 9.25 14.51 -8.65
N VAL A 184 8.29 13.60 -8.80
CA VAL A 184 6.93 13.92 -9.26
C VAL A 184 5.99 13.78 -8.07
N ALA A 185 5.08 14.72 -7.87
CA ALA A 185 4.07 14.70 -6.82
C ALA A 185 2.67 14.62 -7.45
N PRO A 186 2.14 13.41 -7.70
CA PRO A 186 0.80 13.25 -8.26
C PRO A 186 -0.30 13.64 -7.27
N GLY A 187 -1.39 14.18 -7.80
CA GLY A 187 -2.68 14.28 -7.08
C GLY A 187 -3.40 12.93 -7.03
N LEU A 188 -4.73 12.95 -7.00
CA LEU A 188 -5.52 11.72 -7.11
C LEU A 188 -5.39 11.16 -8.53
N VAL A 189 -4.82 9.96 -8.65
CA VAL A 189 -4.66 9.22 -9.91
C VAL A 189 -5.44 7.93 -9.84
N ASP A 190 -6.18 7.61 -10.90
CA ASP A 190 -6.97 6.38 -10.98
C ASP A 190 -6.07 5.14 -11.13
N THR A 191 -5.84 4.44 -10.01
CA THR A 191 -5.01 3.24 -9.93
C THR A 191 -5.59 2.29 -8.90
N ASP A 192 -5.14 1.04 -8.90
CA ASP A 192 -5.54 0.06 -7.89
C ASP A 192 -5.21 0.52 -6.46
N MET A 193 -4.15 1.31 -6.26
CA MET A 193 -3.77 1.82 -4.95
C MET A 193 -4.78 2.85 -4.43
N SER A 194 -5.23 3.79 -5.27
CA SER A 194 -6.22 4.79 -4.88
C SER A 194 -7.62 4.20 -4.76
N ARG A 195 -7.99 3.26 -5.63
CA ARG A 195 -9.28 2.54 -5.56
C ARG A 195 -9.45 1.70 -4.28
N ALA A 196 -8.36 1.27 -3.66
CA ALA A 196 -8.41 0.58 -2.36
C ALA A 196 -8.80 1.50 -1.19
N VAL A 197 -8.71 2.81 -1.37
CA VAL A 197 -9.01 3.81 -0.31
C VAL A 197 -10.19 4.70 -0.70
N VAL A 198 -10.42 4.92 -1.99
CA VAL A 198 -11.54 5.69 -2.53
C VAL A 198 -12.51 4.72 -3.23
N PRO A 199 -13.62 4.33 -2.58
CA PRO A 199 -14.54 3.34 -3.15
C PRO A 199 -15.29 3.89 -4.38
N PRO A 200 -15.61 3.04 -5.37
CA PRO A 200 -16.41 3.43 -6.51
C PRO A 200 -17.89 3.76 -6.14
N PRO A 201 -18.59 4.60 -6.93
CA PRO A 201 -18.16 5.18 -8.20
C PRO A 201 -17.30 6.43 -7.99
N ALA A 202 -16.00 6.31 -8.22
CA ALA A 202 -15.02 7.37 -8.06
C ALA A 202 -14.54 7.88 -9.42
N GLY A 203 -15.44 7.91 -10.42
CA GLY A 203 -15.14 8.45 -11.76
C GLY A 203 -14.74 9.93 -11.71
N GLU A 204 -15.02 10.70 -12.75
CA GLU A 204 -14.67 12.13 -12.74
C GLU A 204 -15.23 12.90 -11.52
N ALA A 205 -16.30 12.41 -10.90
CA ALA A 205 -16.90 12.95 -9.67
C ALA A 205 -16.02 12.86 -8.41
N ALA A 206 -14.94 12.06 -8.39
CA ALA A 206 -13.99 12.01 -7.29
C ALA A 206 -12.89 13.08 -7.40
N ALA A 207 -12.87 13.86 -8.48
CA ALA A 207 -11.94 14.97 -8.60
C ALA A 207 -12.16 15.98 -7.45
N PRO A 208 -11.09 16.43 -6.77
CA PRO A 208 -11.21 17.50 -5.80
C PRO A 208 -11.81 18.77 -6.42
N ALA A 209 -12.48 19.59 -5.60
CA ALA A 209 -13.07 20.84 -6.08
C ALA A 209 -12.04 21.73 -6.78
N GLY A 210 -12.34 22.16 -8.00
CA GLY A 210 -11.44 22.99 -8.83
C GLY A 210 -10.43 22.19 -9.66
N VAL A 211 -10.32 20.87 -9.47
CA VAL A 211 -9.51 19.98 -10.32
C VAL A 211 -10.38 19.45 -11.46
N PRO A 212 -9.91 19.48 -12.73
CA PRO A 212 -10.78 19.20 -13.88
C PRO A 212 -11.21 17.73 -14.01
N ARG A 213 -10.39 16.80 -13.50
CA ARG A 213 -10.64 15.35 -13.54
C ARG A 213 -9.69 14.61 -12.60
N VAL A 214 -10.01 13.36 -12.31
CA VAL A 214 -9.05 12.40 -11.75
C VAL A 214 -7.90 12.20 -12.75
N GLY A 215 -6.66 12.16 -12.24
CA GLY A 215 -5.47 11.90 -13.04
C GLY A 215 -5.45 10.46 -13.59
N ARG A 216 -4.78 10.26 -14.71
CA ARG A 216 -4.49 8.93 -15.27
C ARG A 216 -3.02 8.59 -15.03
N ALA A 217 -2.69 7.31 -15.03
CA ALA A 217 -1.32 6.84 -14.84
C ALA A 217 -0.36 7.47 -15.88
N GLU A 218 -0.85 7.69 -17.10
CA GLU A 218 -0.14 8.30 -18.21
C GLU A 218 0.23 9.76 -17.95
N ASP A 219 -0.60 10.53 -17.22
CA ASP A 219 -0.29 11.93 -16.89
C ASP A 219 1.00 12.02 -16.07
N VAL A 220 1.18 11.09 -15.13
CA VAL A 220 2.39 10.99 -14.30
C VAL A 220 3.56 10.44 -15.11
N ALA A 221 3.33 9.42 -15.95
CA ALA A 221 4.36 8.84 -16.80
C ALA A 221 5.00 9.88 -17.73
N HIS A 222 4.21 10.80 -18.31
CA HIS A 222 4.73 11.88 -19.15
C HIS A 222 5.60 12.88 -18.38
N ALA A 223 5.26 13.18 -17.12
CA ALA A 223 6.10 13.99 -16.25
C ALA A 223 7.43 13.29 -15.91
N VAL A 224 7.39 11.98 -15.65
CA VAL A 224 8.61 11.17 -15.48
C VAL A 224 9.46 11.20 -16.74
N LEU A 225 8.86 10.96 -17.92
CA LEU A 225 9.56 11.03 -19.22
C LEU A 225 10.24 12.39 -19.42
N TYR A 226 9.55 13.49 -19.13
CA TYR A 226 10.15 14.82 -19.19
C TYR A 226 11.38 14.93 -18.28
N LEU A 227 11.29 14.49 -17.03
CA LEU A 227 12.38 14.61 -16.06
C LEU A 227 13.59 13.73 -16.37
N VAL A 228 13.42 12.60 -17.06
CA VAL A 228 14.53 11.71 -17.46
C VAL A 228 15.13 12.07 -18.82
N ASP A 229 14.43 12.85 -19.64
CA ASP A 229 14.85 13.28 -20.96
C ASP A 229 15.97 14.34 -20.94
N GLU A 230 16.78 14.36 -22.00
CA GLU A 230 17.87 15.33 -22.22
C GLU A 230 17.40 16.80 -22.25
N GLY A 231 16.14 17.05 -22.63
CA GLY A 231 15.53 18.37 -22.58
C GLY A 231 15.45 18.95 -21.16
N ALA A 232 15.42 18.10 -20.13
CA ALA A 232 15.38 18.50 -18.72
C ALA A 232 16.75 18.53 -18.04
N ARG A 233 17.86 18.60 -18.79
CA ARG A 233 19.23 18.59 -18.24
C ARG A 233 19.54 19.67 -17.20
N PHE A 234 18.79 20.77 -17.20
CA PHE A 234 18.93 21.85 -16.22
C PHE A 234 17.91 21.78 -15.06
N VAL A 235 17.16 20.67 -14.96
CA VAL A 235 16.18 20.42 -13.90
C VAL A 235 16.74 19.35 -12.97
N SER A 236 17.09 19.75 -11.75
CA SER A 236 17.53 18.87 -10.66
C SER A 236 17.06 19.44 -9.32
N GLY A 237 16.67 18.58 -8.38
CA GLY A 237 16.17 18.95 -7.05
C GLY A 237 14.72 19.43 -7.01
N THR A 238 13.97 19.33 -8.13
CA THR A 238 12.58 19.79 -8.16
C THR A 238 11.60 18.73 -7.65
N VAL A 239 10.47 19.21 -7.12
CA VAL A 239 9.28 18.40 -6.86
C VAL A 239 8.19 18.91 -7.79
N LEU A 240 8.02 18.23 -8.93
CA LEU A 240 7.07 18.62 -9.96
C LEU A 240 5.67 18.10 -9.60
N THR A 241 4.72 19.01 -9.35
CA THR A 241 3.33 18.63 -9.09
C THR A 241 2.62 18.20 -10.37
N VAL A 242 1.84 17.11 -10.29
CA VAL A 242 1.02 16.56 -11.38
C VAL A 242 -0.35 16.22 -10.80
N ASP A 243 -1.09 17.25 -10.45
CA ASP A 243 -2.27 17.16 -9.57
C ASP A 243 -3.50 17.90 -10.12
N GLY A 244 -3.43 18.37 -11.37
CA GLY A 244 -4.50 19.14 -12.00
C GLY A 244 -4.78 20.48 -11.34
N GLY A 245 -3.80 21.04 -10.61
CA GLY A 245 -3.94 22.33 -9.92
C GLY A 245 -4.42 22.20 -8.47
N TYR A 246 -4.55 20.99 -7.94
CA TYR A 246 -5.01 20.74 -6.57
C TYR A 246 -4.24 21.54 -5.51
N LEU A 247 -2.91 21.53 -5.56
CA LEU A 247 -2.06 22.27 -4.62
C LEU A 247 -1.92 23.77 -4.94
N ALA A 248 -2.45 24.24 -6.09
CA ALA A 248 -2.33 25.65 -6.47
C ALA A 248 -3.21 26.57 -5.61
N GLY A 249 -4.28 26.03 -4.99
CA GLY A 249 -5.12 26.75 -4.04
C GLY A 249 -6.59 26.32 -4.10
N HIS A 250 -7.35 26.75 -3.09
CA HIS A 250 -8.78 26.48 -3.01
C HIS A 250 -9.55 27.47 -3.89
N SER A 251 -10.20 26.97 -4.95
CA SER A 251 -11.25 27.73 -5.62
C SER A 251 -12.56 27.48 -4.88
N ALA A 252 -13.20 28.53 -4.34
CA ALA A 252 -14.64 28.44 -4.06
C ALA A 252 -15.36 28.04 -5.36
N PRO A 253 -16.54 27.37 -5.33
CA PRO A 253 -17.32 27.15 -6.54
C PRO A 253 -17.64 28.53 -7.14
N ALA A 254 -16.85 28.94 -8.13
CA ALA A 254 -16.98 30.25 -8.73
C ALA A 254 -18.26 30.24 -9.57
N ALA A 255 -19.15 31.18 -9.30
CA ALA A 255 -20.06 31.64 -10.35
C ALA A 255 -19.20 32.01 -11.56
N PRO A 256 -19.59 31.64 -12.79
CA PRO A 256 -18.77 31.87 -13.97
C PRO A 256 -18.31 33.33 -14.03
N VAL A 257 -17.00 33.55 -14.06
CA VAL A 257 -16.36 34.87 -14.08
C VAL A 257 -16.70 35.65 -15.37
N HIS A 258 -17.40 35.02 -16.31
CA HIS A 258 -17.98 35.63 -17.48
C HIS A 258 -19.51 35.45 -17.53
N ALA A 259 -20.22 36.27 -16.77
CA ALA A 259 -21.60 36.64 -17.07
C ALA A 259 -21.88 38.07 -16.58
N ALA A 260 -21.49 39.06 -17.38
CA ALA A 260 -21.93 40.45 -17.19
C ALA A 260 -22.13 41.14 -18.55
N GLY A 261 -23.29 40.87 -19.17
CA GLY A 261 -24.01 41.89 -19.94
C GLY A 261 -24.79 42.81 -18.99
N PRO A 262 -25.17 44.03 -19.40
CA PRO A 262 -25.60 45.06 -18.46
C PRO A 262 -26.92 44.73 -17.74
N SER A 263 -26.97 45.22 -16.52
CA SER A 263 -27.91 44.97 -15.43
C SER A 263 -29.36 45.38 -15.68
N ARG A 264 -30.29 44.63 -15.08
CA ARG A 264 -31.68 45.04 -14.79
C ARG A 264 -31.82 45.14 -13.27
N PRO A 265 -32.52 46.16 -12.70
CA PRO A 265 -32.49 46.38 -11.24
C PRO A 265 -33.35 45.36 -10.48
N PRO A 266 -33.08 45.14 -9.18
CA PRO A 266 -33.79 44.15 -8.38
C PRO A 266 -35.13 44.69 -7.87
N ALA A 267 -36.13 43.80 -7.78
CA ALA A 267 -37.39 44.05 -7.08
C ALA A 267 -37.27 43.68 -5.59
N PRO A 268 -38.10 44.25 -4.70
CA PRO A 268 -37.82 44.33 -3.26
C PRO A 268 -38.17 43.05 -2.49
N HIS A 269 -37.49 42.91 -1.35
CA HIS A 269 -37.56 41.83 -0.37
C HIS A 269 -38.94 41.63 0.27
N GLY A 270 -39.30 40.36 0.47
CA GLY A 270 -40.34 39.90 1.42
C GLY A 270 -39.73 38.91 2.43
N PRO A 271 -40.31 38.77 3.64
CA PRO A 271 -39.60 38.30 4.82
C PRO A 271 -39.44 36.77 4.90
N SER A 272 -38.35 36.40 5.57
CA SER A 272 -37.94 35.04 5.95
C SER A 272 -39.00 34.32 6.81
N ALA A 273 -39.28 33.06 6.47
CA ALA A 273 -39.93 32.10 7.36
C ALA A 273 -39.02 30.88 7.52
N HIS A 274 -38.61 30.65 8.77
CA HIS A 274 -37.95 29.43 9.22
C HIS A 274 -38.88 28.22 9.05
N THR A 275 -38.40 27.20 8.34
CA THR A 275 -38.87 25.82 8.51
C THR A 275 -37.69 24.86 8.37
N SER A 276 -37.38 24.13 9.44
CA SER A 276 -36.44 23.01 9.44
C SER A 276 -36.86 21.92 8.46
N PRO A 277 -35.92 21.22 7.80
CA PRO A 277 -36.13 19.86 7.34
C PRO A 277 -35.33 18.90 8.20
N GLY A 278 -36.06 18.03 8.90
CA GLY A 278 -35.51 16.77 9.38
C GLY A 278 -35.35 15.74 8.25
N LYS A 279 -34.55 14.73 8.57
CA LYS A 279 -34.33 13.44 7.89
C LYS A 279 -33.44 13.49 6.65
N GLY A 280 -32.13 13.47 6.93
CA GLY A 280 -31.14 12.95 6.00
C GLY A 280 -31.37 11.47 5.73
N ALA A 281 -31.26 11.09 4.46
CA ALA A 281 -31.00 9.72 4.06
C ALA A 281 -29.52 9.44 4.36
N THR A 282 -29.27 8.65 5.39
CA THR A 282 -27.95 8.16 5.78
C THR A 282 -27.43 7.18 4.74
N MET A 283 -26.35 7.57 4.06
CA MET A 283 -25.45 6.65 3.39
C MET A 283 -24.77 5.81 4.50
N LYS A 284 -25.08 4.51 4.57
CA LYS A 284 -24.45 3.60 5.53
C LYS A 284 -23.00 3.36 5.10
N ILE A 285 -22.10 4.12 5.70
CA ILE A 285 -20.72 3.69 5.91
C ILE A 285 -20.81 2.52 6.90
N HIS A 286 -20.48 1.31 6.48
CA HIS A 286 -20.28 0.23 7.45
C HIS A 286 -18.90 0.47 8.11
N LEU A 287 -18.90 1.24 9.20
CA LEU A 287 -17.93 1.00 10.27
C LEU A 287 -18.26 -0.38 10.82
N GLY A 288 -17.30 -1.29 10.77
CA GLY A 288 -17.48 -2.64 11.28
C GLY A 288 -17.85 -2.64 12.77
N ASN A 289 -18.79 -3.51 13.16
CA ASN A 289 -19.20 -3.69 14.56
C ASN A 289 -18.65 -4.99 15.16
N LEU A 290 -17.99 -5.84 14.36
CA LEU A 290 -17.49 -7.13 14.80
C LEU A 290 -16.40 -6.89 15.86
N THR A 291 -16.69 -7.35 17.06
CA THR A 291 -15.79 -7.23 18.20
C THR A 291 -15.47 -8.63 18.69
N LEU A 292 -14.18 -8.98 18.77
CA LEU A 292 -13.70 -10.21 19.37
C LEU A 292 -13.14 -9.92 20.77
N THR A 293 -13.50 -10.75 21.74
CA THR A 293 -13.07 -10.61 23.13
C THR A 293 -12.68 -11.96 23.72
N SER A 294 -11.90 -11.91 24.80
CA SER A 294 -11.66 -13.06 25.65
C SER A 294 -12.09 -12.73 27.07
N SER A 295 -12.71 -13.67 27.78
CA SER A 295 -12.98 -13.51 29.22
C SER A 295 -11.74 -13.81 30.09
N ALA A 296 -10.67 -14.35 29.49
CA ALA A 296 -9.43 -14.65 30.18
C ALA A 296 -8.46 -13.46 30.29
N PHE A 297 -8.50 -12.54 29.32
CA PHE A 297 -7.62 -11.38 29.27
C PHE A 297 -8.24 -10.23 28.47
N GLN A 298 -7.84 -9.00 28.79
CA GLN A 298 -8.17 -7.82 27.99
C GLN A 298 -7.14 -7.62 26.87
N HIS A 299 -7.55 -6.95 25.80
CA HIS A 299 -6.65 -6.61 24.68
C HIS A 299 -5.35 -5.93 25.17
N GLY A 300 -4.21 -6.44 24.71
CA GLY A 300 -2.87 -5.97 25.08
C GLY A 300 -2.42 -6.36 26.50
N ARG A 301 -3.16 -7.23 27.20
CA ARG A 301 -2.81 -7.68 28.55
C ARG A 301 -2.32 -9.12 28.56
N ARG A 302 -1.62 -9.48 29.64
CA ARG A 302 -0.99 -10.78 29.83
C ARG A 302 -2.02 -11.91 29.80
N ILE A 303 -1.75 -12.95 29.00
CA ILE A 303 -2.48 -14.23 29.00
C ILE A 303 -2.16 -14.95 30.31
N PRO A 304 -3.17 -15.37 31.10
CA PRO A 304 -2.90 -16.10 32.34
C PRO A 304 -2.17 -17.42 32.11
N ASP A 305 -1.27 -17.79 33.03
CA ASP A 305 -0.41 -18.98 32.92
C ASP A 305 -1.20 -20.26 32.62
N ARG A 306 -2.42 -20.42 33.16
CA ARG A 306 -3.27 -21.59 32.86
C ARG A 306 -3.61 -21.80 31.37
N TYR A 307 -3.44 -20.79 30.53
CA TYR A 307 -3.65 -20.86 29.08
C TYR A 307 -2.33 -20.82 28.28
N ALA A 308 -1.19 -20.77 28.97
CA ALA A 308 0.14 -20.56 28.38
C ALA A 308 1.20 -21.54 28.89
N ALA A 309 1.05 -22.11 30.08
CA ALA A 309 1.95 -23.08 30.68
C ALA A 309 1.17 -24.13 31.48
N GLY A 310 1.39 -25.42 31.19
CA GLY A 310 0.78 -26.54 31.92
C GLY A 310 0.77 -27.85 31.11
N ASP A 311 0.46 -28.96 31.79
CA ASP A 311 0.45 -30.32 31.22
C ASP A 311 -0.77 -30.58 30.29
N ASP A 312 -1.81 -29.73 30.33
CA ASP A 312 -3.01 -29.78 29.47
C ASP A 312 -3.55 -28.37 29.15
N PRO A 313 -2.90 -27.65 28.22
CA PRO A 313 -3.21 -26.25 27.94
C PRO A 313 -4.50 -26.09 27.13
N VAL A 314 -5.51 -25.46 27.73
CA VAL A 314 -6.77 -25.08 27.07
C VAL A 314 -6.59 -23.74 26.36
N ALA A 315 -7.21 -23.56 25.20
CA ALA A 315 -7.24 -22.26 24.54
C ALA A 315 -8.03 -21.23 25.37
N PRO A 316 -7.63 -19.95 25.38
CA PRO A 316 -8.45 -18.91 26.00
C PRO A 316 -9.87 -18.89 25.40
N PRO A 317 -10.92 -18.74 26.22
CA PRO A 317 -12.28 -18.60 25.71
C PRO A 317 -12.38 -17.33 24.85
N LEU A 318 -13.07 -17.45 23.73
CA LEU A 318 -13.28 -16.37 22.77
C LEU A 318 -14.76 -16.19 22.50
N ALA A 319 -15.22 -14.94 22.52
CA ALA A 319 -16.58 -14.56 22.18
C ALA A 319 -16.57 -13.32 21.30
N TRP A 320 -17.51 -13.24 20.37
CA TRP A 320 -17.66 -12.12 19.47
C TRP A 320 -19.10 -11.64 19.34
N THR A 321 -19.24 -10.36 19.03
CA THR A 321 -20.53 -9.69 18.82
C THR A 321 -20.45 -8.80 17.59
N GLY A 322 -21.59 -8.40 17.04
CA GLY A 322 -21.63 -7.43 15.95
C GLY A 322 -21.25 -7.96 14.58
N ALA A 323 -21.41 -9.27 14.34
CA ALA A 323 -21.18 -9.86 13.02
C ALA A 323 -22.01 -9.15 11.93
N PRO A 324 -21.40 -8.83 10.76
CA PRO A 324 -22.10 -8.20 9.65
C PRO A 324 -23.33 -8.96 9.18
N GLN A 325 -24.31 -8.22 8.67
CA GLN A 325 -25.41 -8.83 7.95
C GLN A 325 -24.86 -9.49 6.68
N GLY A 326 -25.15 -10.78 6.49
CA GLY A 326 -24.65 -11.57 5.36
C GLY A 326 -23.43 -12.42 5.69
N THR A 327 -22.93 -12.42 6.93
CA THR A 327 -21.96 -13.43 7.37
C THR A 327 -22.56 -14.83 7.24
N ALA A 328 -21.90 -15.68 6.47
CA ALA A 328 -22.29 -17.07 6.21
C ALA A 328 -21.41 -18.08 6.95
N SER A 329 -20.16 -17.71 7.29
CA SER A 329 -19.30 -18.50 8.17
C SER A 329 -18.20 -17.64 8.81
N PHE A 330 -17.46 -18.20 9.76
CA PHE A 330 -16.24 -17.60 10.31
C PHE A 330 -15.02 -18.51 10.16
N ALA A 331 -13.85 -17.86 10.18
CA ALA A 331 -12.56 -18.49 10.38
C ALA A 331 -11.81 -17.81 11.53
N LEU A 332 -11.02 -18.58 12.29
CA LEU A 332 -10.21 -18.10 13.40
C LEU A 332 -8.76 -18.55 13.23
N VAL A 333 -7.83 -17.61 13.35
CA VAL A 333 -6.38 -17.87 13.36
C VAL A 333 -5.79 -17.32 14.64
N VAL A 334 -4.94 -18.12 15.31
CA VAL A 334 -4.11 -17.66 16.42
C VAL A 334 -2.65 -17.65 15.97
N HIS A 335 -2.01 -16.49 15.99
CA HIS A 335 -0.67 -16.28 15.42
C HIS A 335 0.22 -15.46 16.35
N ASP A 336 1.48 -15.88 16.46
CA ASP A 336 2.58 -15.21 17.15
C ASP A 336 3.60 -14.75 16.08
N PRO A 337 3.61 -13.46 15.69
CA PRO A 337 4.58 -12.93 14.75
C PRO A 337 5.98 -12.74 15.36
N ASP A 338 6.11 -12.75 16.69
CA ASP A 338 7.37 -12.52 17.41
C ASP A 338 8.21 -13.80 17.53
N ALA A 339 7.62 -14.96 17.26
CA ALA A 339 8.35 -16.22 17.15
C ALA A 339 9.49 -16.11 16.12
N PRO A 340 10.71 -16.59 16.43
CA PRO A 340 11.90 -16.49 15.56
C PRO A 340 11.88 -17.45 14.37
N LEU A 341 10.78 -17.44 13.62
CA LEU A 341 10.56 -18.18 12.38
C LEU A 341 10.27 -17.18 11.27
N THR A 342 10.56 -17.54 10.02
CA THR A 342 10.41 -16.65 8.86
C THR A 342 8.99 -16.10 8.65
N HIS A 343 7.98 -16.73 9.26
CA HIS A 343 6.57 -16.34 9.18
C HIS A 343 5.87 -16.31 10.55
N GLY A 344 6.63 -16.23 11.64
CA GLY A 344 6.12 -16.42 13.00
C GLY A 344 5.60 -17.84 13.25
N PHE A 345 4.84 -18.03 14.32
CA PHE A 345 4.28 -19.31 14.74
C PHE A 345 2.75 -19.25 14.76
N THR A 346 2.09 -20.20 14.10
CA THR A 346 0.63 -20.34 14.14
C THR A 346 0.25 -21.33 15.24
N HIS A 347 -0.48 -20.83 16.24
CA HIS A 347 -0.92 -21.59 17.41
C HIS A 347 -2.22 -22.36 17.19
N ARG A 348 -3.11 -21.87 16.33
CA ARG A 348 -4.38 -22.54 16.00
C ARG A 348 -4.96 -22.01 14.70
N VAL A 349 -5.65 -22.89 13.97
CA VAL A 349 -6.41 -22.57 12.76
C VAL A 349 -7.76 -23.27 12.85
N LEU A 350 -8.85 -22.52 12.74
CA LEU A 350 -10.22 -23.04 12.67
C LEU A 350 -10.98 -22.34 11.54
N TYR A 351 -11.87 -23.05 10.86
CA TYR A 351 -12.70 -22.51 9.78
C TYR A 351 -13.99 -23.32 9.63
N ASN A 352 -14.90 -22.87 8.75
CA ASN A 352 -16.26 -23.37 8.65
C ASN A 352 -17.03 -23.24 9.99
N ILE A 353 -16.73 -22.19 10.76
CA ILE A 353 -17.47 -21.89 11.99
C ILE A 353 -18.84 -21.33 11.57
N PRO A 354 -19.97 -21.84 12.11
CA PRO A 354 -21.31 -21.38 11.73
C PRO A 354 -21.53 -19.88 11.89
N ALA A 355 -22.32 -19.28 11.00
CA ALA A 355 -22.67 -17.86 11.03
C ALA A 355 -23.39 -17.40 12.31
N ASP A 356 -24.11 -18.32 12.97
CA ASP A 356 -24.85 -18.06 14.21
C ASP A 356 -24.00 -18.26 15.47
N ALA A 357 -22.77 -18.74 15.34
CA ALA A 357 -21.85 -18.82 16.46
C ALA A 357 -21.46 -17.41 16.92
N THR A 358 -21.51 -17.20 18.23
CA THR A 358 -21.05 -15.96 18.90
C THR A 358 -19.91 -16.23 19.87
N GLU A 359 -19.50 -17.49 20.03
CA GLU A 359 -18.41 -17.90 20.90
C GLU A 359 -17.80 -19.22 20.44
N LEU A 360 -16.54 -19.42 20.83
CA LEU A 360 -15.82 -20.67 20.64
C LEU A 360 -15.87 -21.50 21.92
N THR A 361 -16.64 -22.57 21.87
CA THR A 361 -16.75 -23.60 22.92
C THR A 361 -16.35 -24.95 22.34
N ASP A 362 -16.19 -25.96 23.19
CA ASP A 362 -15.93 -27.34 22.74
C ASP A 362 -17.09 -27.92 21.91
N ALA A 363 -18.28 -27.34 21.99
CA ALA A 363 -19.46 -27.73 21.22
C ALA A 363 -19.61 -26.95 19.91
N THR A 364 -18.85 -25.87 19.69
CA THR A 364 -18.93 -25.06 18.47
C THR A 364 -18.44 -25.90 17.28
N PRO A 365 -19.29 -26.20 16.28
CA PRO A 365 -18.85 -26.90 15.10
C PRO A 365 -17.79 -26.08 14.36
N ALA A 366 -16.63 -26.68 14.10
CA ALA A 366 -15.56 -26.05 13.35
C ALA A 366 -14.67 -27.13 12.70
N THR A 367 -14.06 -26.80 11.57
CA THR A 367 -13.03 -27.61 10.95
C THR A 367 -11.66 -27.16 11.43
N ALA A 368 -10.85 -28.11 11.92
CA ALA A 368 -9.50 -27.84 12.38
C ALA A 368 -8.49 -27.80 11.22
N GLY A 369 -7.67 -26.75 11.20
CA GLY A 369 -6.49 -26.64 10.34
C GLY A 369 -5.23 -27.13 11.04
N VAL A 370 -4.08 -27.00 10.37
CA VAL A 370 -2.77 -27.43 10.89
C VAL A 370 -1.99 -26.23 11.44
N ASN A 371 -1.55 -26.35 12.69
CA ASN A 371 -0.69 -25.38 13.37
C ASN A 371 0.78 -25.55 12.94
N THR A 372 1.66 -24.62 13.33
CA THR A 372 3.09 -24.67 12.91
C THR A 372 3.84 -25.89 13.47
N ALA A 373 3.37 -26.48 14.57
CA ALA A 373 3.91 -27.74 15.10
C ALA A 373 3.39 -29.01 14.38
N GLY A 374 2.50 -28.85 13.39
CA GLY A 374 1.95 -29.96 12.60
C GLY A 374 0.72 -30.64 13.22
N GLY A 375 0.20 -30.14 14.34
CA GLY A 375 -1.03 -30.63 14.97
C GLY A 375 -2.28 -29.85 14.55
N ASP A 376 -3.46 -30.32 14.93
CA ASP A 376 -4.76 -29.69 14.66
C ASP A 376 -5.36 -28.94 15.88
N GLY A 377 -4.71 -29.08 17.04
CA GLY A 377 -5.08 -28.42 18.30
C GLY A 377 -4.47 -27.03 18.50
N TYR A 378 -4.80 -26.43 19.64
CA TYR A 378 -4.17 -25.22 20.14
C TYR A 378 -2.79 -25.53 20.72
N VAL A 379 -1.77 -24.79 20.31
CA VAL A 379 -0.45 -24.80 20.96
C VAL A 379 -0.38 -23.60 21.91
N PRO A 380 -0.04 -23.77 23.20
CA PRO A 380 0.06 -22.65 24.12
C PRO A 380 1.23 -21.70 23.79
N PRO A 381 1.15 -20.43 24.21
CA PRO A 381 2.28 -19.50 24.28
C PRO A 381 3.52 -20.09 24.94
N ALA A 382 4.64 -20.17 24.22
CA ALA A 382 5.91 -20.70 24.75
C ALA A 382 7.10 -19.92 24.18
N PRO A 383 7.24 -18.63 24.51
CA PRO A 383 8.29 -17.79 23.95
C PRO A 383 9.67 -18.30 24.41
N PRO A 384 10.71 -18.31 23.56
CA PRO A 384 12.04 -18.76 23.96
C PRO A 384 12.60 -17.92 25.12
N PRO A 385 13.38 -18.51 26.05
CA PRO A 385 14.01 -17.76 27.13
C PRO A 385 14.80 -16.55 26.60
N GLY A 386 14.53 -15.37 27.15
CA GLY A 386 15.21 -14.12 26.78
C GLY A 386 14.60 -13.33 25.61
N HIS A 387 13.47 -13.77 25.04
CA HIS A 387 12.78 -13.05 23.96
C HIS A 387 11.88 -11.89 24.42
N GLY A 388 11.65 -11.72 25.73
CA GLY A 388 10.73 -10.71 26.24
C GLY A 388 9.27 -11.08 25.99
N ASP A 389 8.39 -10.08 25.95
CA ASP A 389 6.96 -10.30 25.70
C ASP A 389 6.71 -10.62 24.23
N HIS A 390 6.06 -11.75 23.97
CA HIS A 390 5.45 -12.06 22.67
C HIS A 390 3.98 -11.61 22.66
N PHE A 391 3.50 -11.20 21.49
CA PHE A 391 2.12 -10.80 21.24
C PHE A 391 1.39 -11.89 20.45
N TYR A 392 0.34 -12.44 21.04
CA TYR A 392 -0.47 -13.51 20.46
C TYR A 392 -1.77 -12.93 19.91
N TYR A 393 -1.91 -12.96 18.59
CA TYR A 393 -3.03 -12.41 17.84
C TYR A 393 -4.09 -13.48 17.66
N PHE A 394 -5.26 -13.28 18.26
CA PHE A 394 -6.45 -14.08 17.99
C PHE A 394 -7.29 -13.30 16.99
N GLU A 395 -7.35 -13.78 15.74
CA GLU A 395 -7.99 -13.09 14.62
C GLU A 395 -9.20 -13.89 14.14
N LEU A 396 -10.37 -13.24 14.14
CA LEU A 396 -11.63 -13.78 13.63
C LEU A 396 -11.97 -13.09 12.31
N TYR A 397 -12.30 -13.87 11.29
CA TYR A 397 -12.70 -13.43 9.97
C TYR A 397 -14.16 -13.80 9.75
N ALA A 398 -15.02 -12.82 9.44
CA ALA A 398 -16.39 -13.04 9.02
C ALA A 398 -16.46 -13.14 7.49
N LEU A 399 -17.04 -14.23 6.98
CA LEU A 399 -17.05 -14.54 5.56
C LEU A 399 -18.45 -14.42 4.97
N ASP A 400 -18.58 -13.94 3.73
CA ASP A 400 -19.88 -13.84 3.01
C ASP A 400 -20.36 -15.18 2.43
N ALA A 401 -19.52 -16.20 2.48
CA ALA A 401 -19.81 -17.54 1.98
C ALA A 401 -19.47 -18.62 3.02
N ASP A 402 -20.23 -19.70 3.01
CA ASP A 402 -19.79 -20.98 3.57
C ASP A 402 -19.04 -21.73 2.47
N LEU A 403 -17.72 -21.77 2.60
CA LEU A 403 -16.82 -22.30 1.59
C LEU A 403 -16.63 -23.82 1.68
N ALA A 404 -17.20 -24.48 2.71
CA ALA A 404 -17.05 -25.91 2.96
C ALA A 404 -15.59 -26.38 2.83
N LEU A 405 -14.65 -25.64 3.44
CA LEU A 405 -13.21 -25.87 3.27
C LEU A 405 -12.81 -27.24 3.84
N PRO A 406 -11.93 -28.00 3.16
CA PRO A 406 -11.47 -29.29 3.66
C PRO A 406 -10.58 -29.14 4.89
N ALA A 407 -10.54 -30.15 5.75
CA ALA A 407 -9.62 -30.22 6.89
C ALA A 407 -8.15 -30.17 6.46
N GLY A 408 -7.27 -29.81 7.40
CA GLY A 408 -5.82 -29.90 7.20
C GLY A 408 -5.15 -28.65 6.62
N LEU A 409 -5.88 -27.56 6.39
CA LEU A 409 -5.29 -26.31 5.89
C LEU A 409 -4.40 -25.64 6.93
N GLY A 410 -3.19 -25.24 6.50
CA GLY A 410 -2.35 -24.32 7.26
C GLY A 410 -2.84 -22.87 7.12
N ARG A 411 -2.32 -21.97 7.97
CA ARG A 411 -2.69 -20.53 7.96
C ARG A 411 -2.61 -19.89 6.57
N ALA A 412 -1.50 -20.06 5.85
CA ALA A 412 -1.31 -19.41 4.56
C ALA A 412 -2.32 -19.90 3.50
N GLU A 413 -2.61 -21.19 3.48
CA GLU A 413 -3.58 -21.79 2.56
C GLU A 413 -5.01 -21.38 2.90
N LEU A 414 -5.36 -21.32 4.19
CA LEU A 414 -6.66 -20.82 4.63
C LEU A 414 -6.84 -19.36 4.18
N LEU A 415 -5.88 -18.48 4.53
CA LEU A 415 -5.97 -17.05 4.22
C LEU A 415 -6.11 -16.81 2.71
N ALA A 416 -5.36 -17.55 1.89
CA ALA A 416 -5.47 -17.45 0.43
C ALA A 416 -6.84 -17.89 -0.12
N ARG A 417 -7.54 -18.81 0.55
CA ARG A 417 -8.86 -19.30 0.12
C ARG A 417 -10.02 -18.42 0.58
N ILE A 418 -9.85 -17.69 1.68
CA ILE A 418 -10.90 -16.83 2.23
C ILE A 418 -10.77 -15.37 1.77
N ASP A 419 -9.65 -14.97 1.16
CA ASP A 419 -9.30 -13.57 0.82
C ASP A 419 -10.44 -12.80 0.13
N ASP A 420 -11.04 -13.40 -0.90
CA ASP A 420 -12.14 -12.78 -1.67
C ASP A 420 -13.51 -12.81 -0.94
N HIS A 421 -13.58 -13.47 0.22
CA HIS A 421 -14.81 -13.71 0.99
C HIS A 421 -14.85 -12.98 2.33
N ILE A 422 -13.75 -12.34 2.75
CA ILE A 422 -13.70 -11.61 4.02
C ILE A 422 -14.58 -10.35 3.93
N VAL A 423 -15.62 -10.30 4.74
CA VAL A 423 -16.50 -9.13 4.90
C VAL A 423 -15.98 -8.21 5.99
N GLU A 424 -15.51 -8.80 7.09
CA GLU A 424 -15.00 -8.06 8.25
C GLU A 424 -14.04 -8.94 9.05
N GLN A 425 -13.15 -8.29 9.82
CA GLN A 425 -12.21 -8.96 10.71
C GLN A 425 -12.23 -8.30 12.09
N ALA A 426 -12.11 -9.11 13.14
CA ALA A 426 -11.89 -8.63 14.51
C ALA A 426 -10.71 -9.35 15.15
N ARG A 427 -10.07 -8.71 16.12
CA ARG A 427 -8.94 -9.32 16.85
C ARG A 427 -8.90 -8.95 18.32
N VAL A 428 -8.42 -9.88 19.12
CA VAL A 428 -7.95 -9.61 20.49
C VAL A 428 -6.50 -10.08 20.59
N VAL A 429 -5.64 -9.26 21.21
CA VAL A 429 -4.20 -9.56 21.34
C VAL A 429 -3.91 -9.80 22.81
N GLY A 430 -3.27 -10.91 23.13
CA GLY A 430 -2.77 -11.21 24.47
C GLY A 430 -1.25 -11.21 24.50
N THR A 431 -0.63 -10.87 25.63
CA THR A 431 0.84 -10.92 25.78
C THR A 431 1.28 -12.09 26.64
N TYR A 432 2.43 -12.69 26.37
CA TYR A 432 3.02 -13.69 27.26
C TYR A 432 4.55 -13.68 27.17
N SER A 433 5.20 -13.86 28.32
CA SER A 433 6.64 -14.01 28.48
C SER A 433 6.92 -15.15 29.47
N ASN A 434 8.02 -15.86 29.22
CA ASN A 434 8.50 -17.00 30.02
C ASN A 434 9.32 -16.57 31.23
#